data_AF-A0A6A6ELN0-F1
#
_entry.id   AF-A0A6A6ELN0-F1
#
_cell.length_a   1.000
_cell.length_b   1.000
_cell.length_c   1.000
_cell.angle_alpha   90.00
_cell.angle_beta   90.00
_cell.angle_gamma   90.00
#
_symmetry.space_group_name_H-M   'P 1'
#
loop_
_entity.id
_entity.type
_entity.pdbx_description
1 polymer ?
#
loop_
_entity_poly.entity_id
_entity_poly.type
_entity_poly.pdbx_seq_one_letter_code
_entity_poly.pdbx_strand_id
1 'polypeptide(L)'
;MYRAHGVSTAPLTRAQTRRAFVIPKELKTKGRGLDGRRRLEIYHYLLLGWYHDSIADFAGVSVSEVYAIKRNLKLYSSTRKPSNPDVVLGRPRKIGPKDK
;
A
#
# COMPACT_ATOMS: atom_id res chain seq x y z
N MET A 1 -15.95 22.83 17.72
CA MET A 1 -16.28 21.51 17.13
C MET A 1 -16.38 21.71 15.62
N TYR A 2 -15.44 21.21 14.83
CA TYR A 2 -15.48 21.38 13.37
C TYR A 2 -16.29 20.25 12.73
N ARG A 3 -17.44 20.60 12.11
CA ARG A 3 -18.17 19.70 11.22
C ARG A 3 -17.67 19.94 9.81
N ALA A 4 -17.20 18.88 9.15
CA ALA A 4 -16.83 18.94 7.74
C ALA A 4 -18.09 19.19 6.89
N HIS A 5 -18.28 20.44 6.45
CA HIS A 5 -19.34 20.83 5.54
C HIS A 5 -19.02 20.29 4.15
N GLY A 6 -19.56 19.11 3.81
CA GLY A 6 -19.40 18.53 2.46
C GLY A 6 -19.64 17.03 2.39
N VAL A 7 -19.60 16.31 3.52
CA VAL A 7 -19.95 14.88 3.54
C VAL A 7 -21.44 14.77 3.82
N SER A 8 -22.22 14.38 2.82
CA SER A 8 -23.61 14.00 3.03
C SER A 8 -23.66 12.87 4.05
N THR A 9 -24.21 13.14 5.24
CA THR A 9 -24.41 12.16 6.32
C THR A 9 -25.63 11.27 6.08
N ALA A 10 -26.27 11.38 4.91
CA ALA A 10 -27.37 10.53 4.55
C ALA A 10 -26.88 9.07 4.40
N PRO A 11 -27.64 8.08 4.88
CA PRO A 11 -27.31 6.68 4.67
C PRO A 11 -27.22 6.40 3.17
N LEU A 12 -26.10 5.79 2.75
CA LEU A 12 -25.88 5.43 1.36
C LEU A 12 -27.01 4.53 0.88
N THR A 13 -27.64 4.90 -0.25
CA THR A 13 -28.68 4.07 -0.86
C THR A 13 -28.12 2.72 -1.31
N ARG A 14 -28.96 1.67 -1.36
CA ARG A 14 -28.56 0.30 -1.74
C ARG A 14 -27.84 0.23 -3.12
N ALA A 15 -28.14 1.17 -4.01
CA ALA A 15 -27.47 1.33 -5.30
C ALA A 15 -26.07 1.96 -5.20
N GLN A 16 -25.86 2.88 -4.24
CA GLN A 16 -24.55 3.46 -3.94
C GLN A 16 -23.64 2.46 -3.21
N THR A 17 -24.19 1.61 -2.33
CA THR A 17 -23.43 0.55 -1.64
C THR A 17 -22.89 -0.51 -2.62
N ARG A 18 -23.59 -0.73 -3.74
CA ARG A 18 -23.21 -1.69 -4.79
C ARG A 18 -22.22 -1.16 -5.82
N ARG A 19 -21.90 0.14 -5.81
CA ARG A 19 -20.86 0.67 -6.70
C ARG A 19 -19.53 0.11 -6.22
N ALA A 20 -18.96 -0.81 -7.00
CA ALA A 20 -17.57 -1.23 -6.84
C ALA A 20 -16.71 0.03 -6.71
N PHE A 21 -15.80 0.04 -5.73
CA PHE A 21 -14.90 1.17 -5.50
C PHE A 21 -14.07 1.37 -6.79
N VAL A 22 -14.48 2.31 -7.63
CA VAL A 22 -13.80 2.59 -8.89
C VAL A 22 -12.56 3.38 -8.54
N ILE A 23 -11.44 2.67 -8.38
CA ILE A 23 -10.13 3.30 -8.24
C ILE A 23 -9.95 4.19 -9.49
N PRO A 24 -9.76 5.51 -9.34
CA PRO A 24 -9.50 6.42 -10.44
C PRO A 24 -8.43 5.86 -11.39
N LYS A 25 -8.65 5.93 -12.70
CA LYS A 25 -7.71 5.41 -13.71
C LYS A 25 -6.30 6.00 -13.55
N GLU A 26 -6.19 7.20 -13.01
CA GLU A 26 -4.95 7.90 -12.69
C GLU A 26 -4.15 7.26 -11.55
N LEU A 27 -4.81 6.55 -10.62
CA LEU A 27 -4.17 5.78 -9.55
C LEU A 27 -3.80 4.36 -9.98
N LYS A 28 -4.27 3.91 -11.15
CA LYS A 28 -3.72 2.73 -11.83
C LYS A 28 -2.37 3.12 -12.42
N THR A 29 -1.36 3.19 -11.57
CA THR A 29 0.01 3.30 -12.05
C THR A 29 0.27 2.10 -12.97
N LYS A 30 0.46 2.36 -14.27
CA LYS A 30 1.12 1.44 -15.20
C LYS A 30 2.60 1.32 -14.79
N GLY A 31 2.86 0.99 -13.53
CA GLY A 31 4.18 0.91 -12.98
C GLY A 31 4.86 -0.36 -13.47
N ARG A 32 6.09 -0.24 -13.96
CA ARG A 32 7.01 -1.37 -14.07
C ARG A 32 7.29 -1.86 -12.65
N GLY A 33 6.49 -2.79 -12.13
CA GLY A 33 6.69 -3.35 -10.80
C GLY A 33 5.56 -4.27 -10.37
N LEU A 34 5.87 -5.14 -9.42
CA LEU A 34 4.90 -6.08 -8.88
C LEU A 34 3.71 -5.35 -8.23
N ASP A 35 2.50 -5.82 -8.51
CA ASP A 35 1.27 -5.29 -7.91
C ASP A 35 1.33 -5.32 -6.38
N GLY A 36 0.72 -4.34 -5.72
CA GLY A 36 0.76 -4.19 -4.27
C GLY A 36 0.16 -5.38 -3.55
N ARG A 37 -0.93 -5.94 -4.10
CA ARG A 37 -1.58 -7.15 -3.56
C ARG A 37 -0.64 -8.35 -3.58
N ARG A 38 0.05 -8.54 -4.71
CA ARG A 38 0.96 -9.68 -4.91
C ARG A 38 2.20 -9.59 -4.01
N ARG A 39 2.70 -8.39 -3.73
CA ARG A 39 3.75 -8.19 -2.71
C ARG A 39 3.30 -8.55 -1.30
N LEU A 40 2.06 -8.22 -0.95
CA LEU A 40 1.46 -8.57 0.34
C LEU A 40 1.28 -10.08 0.48
N GLU A 41 0.86 -10.77 -0.57
CA GLU A 41 0.78 -12.24 -0.59
C GLU A 41 2.17 -12.87 -0.37
N ILE A 42 3.20 -12.42 -1.09
CA ILE A 42 4.60 -12.87 -0.87
C ILE A 42 5.05 -12.62 0.57
N TYR A 43 4.73 -11.45 1.13
CA TYR A 43 5.03 -11.13 2.53
C TYR A 43 4.36 -12.10 3.52
N HIS A 44 3.08 -12.42 3.32
CA HIS A 44 2.39 -13.40 4.17
C HIS A 44 3.05 -14.78 4.10
N TYR A 45 3.41 -15.27 2.92
CA TYR A 45 4.08 -16.57 2.82
C TYR A 45 5.47 -16.58 3.45
N LEU A 46 6.21 -15.47 3.35
CA LEU A 46 7.49 -15.30 4.05
C LEU A 46 7.31 -15.35 5.56
N LEU A 47 6.25 -14.73 6.10
CA LEU A 47 5.93 -14.81 7.54
C LEU A 47 5.55 -16.24 7.98
N LEU A 48 4.87 -16.99 7.12
CA LEU A 48 4.50 -18.38 7.35
C LEU A 48 5.69 -19.36 7.20
N GLY A 49 6.89 -18.86 6.87
CA GLY A 49 8.09 -19.68 6.77
C GLY A 49 8.19 -20.52 5.50
N TRP A 50 7.45 -20.17 4.45
CA TRP A 50 7.50 -20.90 3.18
C TRP A 50 8.87 -20.77 2.48
N TYR A 51 9.24 -21.79 1.70
CA TYR A 51 10.43 -21.76 0.85
C TYR A 51 10.26 -20.77 -0.30
N HIS A 52 11.34 -20.09 -0.67
CA HIS A 52 11.31 -18.97 -1.63
C HIS A 52 10.89 -19.44 -3.03
N ASP A 53 11.30 -20.64 -3.43
CA ASP A 53 10.94 -21.24 -4.72
C ASP A 53 9.43 -21.53 -4.77
N SER A 54 8.87 -22.13 -3.71
CA SER A 54 7.43 -22.39 -3.62
C SER A 54 6.59 -21.11 -3.63
N ILE A 55 7.09 -20.04 -2.99
CA ILE A 55 6.44 -18.72 -3.04
C ILE A 55 6.48 -18.16 -4.46
N ALA A 56 7.62 -18.28 -5.14
CA ALA A 56 7.80 -17.78 -6.50
C ALA A 56 6.86 -18.49 -7.47
N ASP A 57 6.75 -19.80 -7.38
CA ASP A 57 5.85 -20.62 -8.19
C ASP A 57 4.38 -20.26 -7.93
N PHE A 58 3.97 -20.21 -6.65
CA PHE A 58 2.59 -19.90 -6.28
C PHE A 58 2.19 -18.48 -6.66
N ALA A 59 3.05 -17.51 -6.35
CA ALA A 59 2.83 -16.12 -6.68
C ALA A 59 3.16 -15.80 -8.14
N GLY A 60 3.60 -16.76 -8.97
CA GLY A 60 3.96 -16.54 -10.37
C GLY A 60 4.93 -15.38 -10.59
N VAL A 61 6.00 -15.33 -9.79
CA VAL A 61 7.07 -14.32 -9.86
C VAL A 61 8.43 -15.00 -9.96
N SER A 62 9.48 -14.26 -10.31
CA SER A 62 10.84 -14.82 -10.22
C SER A 62 11.26 -14.98 -8.76
N VAL A 63 12.06 -16.01 -8.47
CA VAL A 63 12.66 -16.24 -7.16
C VAL A 63 13.48 -15.02 -6.69
N SER A 64 14.17 -14.36 -7.63
CA SER A 64 14.92 -13.12 -7.39
C SER A 64 14.04 -12.00 -6.83
N GLU A 65 12.78 -11.89 -7.27
CA GLU A 65 11.83 -10.90 -6.74
C GLU A 65 11.48 -11.20 -5.28
N VAL A 66 11.29 -12.47 -4.93
CA VAL A 66 11.04 -12.90 -3.53
C VAL A 66 12.23 -12.55 -2.65
N TYR A 67 13.46 -12.81 -3.11
CA TYR A 67 14.68 -12.39 -2.40
C TYR A 67 14.80 -10.86 -2.27
N ALA A 68 14.44 -10.11 -3.32
CA ALA A 68 14.45 -8.64 -3.27
C ALA A 68 13.45 -8.10 -2.24
N ILE A 69 12.24 -8.66 -2.17
CA ILE A 69 11.24 -8.30 -1.16
C ILE A 69 11.75 -8.64 0.24
N LYS A 70 12.31 -9.84 0.46
CA LYS A 70 12.91 -10.23 1.74
C LYS A 70 14.04 -9.28 2.16
N ARG A 71 14.89 -8.87 1.23
CA ARG A 71 15.94 -7.89 1.48
C ARG A 71 15.37 -6.53 1.87
N ASN A 72 14.35 -6.05 1.16
CA ASN A 72 13.69 -4.78 1.48
C ASN A 72 13.04 -4.80 2.86
N LEU A 73 12.41 -5.93 3.25
CA LEU A 73 11.83 -6.11 4.57
C LEU A 73 12.89 -6.01 5.68
N LYS A 74 14.07 -6.59 5.45
CA LYS A 74 15.21 -6.48 6.39
C LYS A 74 15.77 -5.06 6.51
N LEU A 75 15.83 -4.32 5.40
CA LEU A 75 16.46 -2.99 5.37
C LEU A 75 15.52 -1.85 5.75
N TYR A 76 14.25 -1.95 5.38
CA TYR A 76 13.29 -0.83 5.42
C TYR A 76 11.99 -1.18 6.15
N SER A 77 11.84 -2.41 6.68
CA SER A 77 10.59 -2.92 7.24
C SER A 77 9.39 -2.75 6.28
N SER A 78 9.66 -2.77 4.98
CA SER A 78 8.69 -2.52 3.91
C SER A 78 8.91 -3.49 2.77
N THR A 79 7.83 -3.94 2.13
CA THR A 79 7.88 -4.79 0.93
C THR A 79 8.41 -4.05 -0.30
N ARG A 80 8.53 -2.72 -0.22
CA ARG A 80 9.03 -1.85 -1.28
C ARG A 80 10.16 -0.95 -0.77
N LYS A 81 11.20 -0.81 -1.58
CA LYS A 81 12.22 0.23 -1.36
C LYS A 81 11.54 1.61 -1.35
N PRO A 82 11.70 2.42 -0.28
CA PRO A 82 11.14 3.76 -0.23
C PRO A 82 11.68 4.59 -1.40
N SER A 83 10.80 5.39 -2.03
CA SER A 83 11.19 6.23 -3.18
C SER A 83 12.26 7.24 -2.80
N ASN A 84 12.23 7.72 -1.56
CA ASN A 84 13.21 8.64 -0.99
C ASN A 84 13.77 8.03 0.30
N PRO A 85 14.82 7.18 0.23
CA PRO A 85 15.36 6.49 1.41
C PRO A 85 15.99 7.45 2.43
N ASP A 86 16.48 8.60 1.99
CA ASP A 86 17.20 9.58 2.83
C ASP A 86 16.30 10.73 3.32
N VAL A 87 15.01 10.72 2.98
CA VAL A 87 14.09 11.77 3.42
C VAL A 87 13.65 11.50 4.86
N VAL A 88 14.26 12.24 5.77
CA VAL A 88 13.75 12.41 7.12
C VAL A 88 12.53 13.34 7.02
N LEU A 89 11.33 12.81 7.28
CA LEU A 89 10.15 13.65 7.40
C LEU A 89 10.41 14.66 8.52
N GLY A 90 10.45 15.95 8.16
CA GLY A 90 10.62 17.02 9.13
C GLY A 90 9.56 16.97 10.21
N ARG A 91 9.86 17.56 11.38
CA ARG A 91 8.91 17.62 12.49
C ARG A 91 7.62 18.30 12.00
N PRO A 92 6.43 17.71 12.25
CA PRO A 92 5.17 18.32 11.85
C PRO A 92 5.07 19.74 12.46
N ARG A 93 4.64 20.71 11.65
CA ARG A 93 4.40 22.07 12.16
C ARG A 93 3.31 22.03 13.21
N LYS A 94 3.48 22.80 14.30
CA LYS A 94 2.42 23.01 15.29
C LYS A 94 1.22 23.64 14.57
N ILE A 95 0.04 23.05 14.78
CA ILE A 95 -1.23 23.59 14.32
C ILE A 95 -1.41 24.97 14.93
N GLY A 96 -1.52 25.98 14.08
CA GLY A 96 -1.69 27.37 14.48
C GLY A 96 -3.16 27.77 14.60
N PRO A 97 -3.45 28.98 15.12
CA PRO A 97 -4.81 29.51 15.18
C PRO A 97 -5.50 29.65 13.82
N LYS A 98 -4.73 29.74 12.73
CA LYS A 98 -5.20 29.85 11.34
C LYS A 98 -5.61 28.51 10.71
N ASP A 99 -5.24 27.40 11.34
CA ASP A 99 -5.57 26.05 10.89
C ASP A 99 -6.86 25.51 11.55
N LYS A 100 -7.51 26.35 12.38
CA LYS A 100 -8.84 26.07 12.92
C LYS A 100 -9.87 26.32 11.84
#